data_AF-A0A1X2GW18-F1
#
_entry.id   AF-A0A1X2GW18-F1
#
_cell.length_a   1.000
_cell.length_b   1.000
_cell.length_c   1.000
_cell.angle_alpha   90.00
_cell.angle_beta   90.00
_cell.angle_gamma   90.00
#
_symmetry.space_group_name_H-M   'P 1'
#
loop_
_entity.id
_entity.type
_entity.pdbx_description
1 polymer ?
#
loop_
_entity_poly.entity_id
_entity_poly.type
_entity_poly.pdbx_seq_one_letter_code
_entity_poly.pdbx_strand_id
1 'polypeptide(L)'
;MDTYGFDTRLRHLERIVAGESSSNLVDPPTSLLQQSQTLNKALQTLYKNNTFLQDFEQKYEPYHILLNPAQSTLEMERELLQPETKLELVMATYDDMDQLARTLQQVKELEHVVNSKDYQSVEQLGSELAPLEVQHGEQATQLAETTNRICTAMDQYNKTIHTLSEIFIAWDDLLSNMEQQISVIENSVQ
;
A
#
# COMPACT_ATOMS: atom_id res chain seq x y z
N MET A 1 57.22 -38.22 13.79
CA MET A 1 57.37 -36.76 13.55
C MET A 1 56.91 -36.57 12.12
N ASP A 2 55.59 -36.44 11.96
CA ASP A 2 54.94 -36.79 10.71
C ASP A 2 54.93 -35.57 9.80
N THR A 3 56.02 -35.44 9.04
CA THR A 3 56.27 -34.36 8.07
C THR A 3 55.14 -34.24 7.03
N TYR A 4 54.40 -35.33 6.77
CA TYR A 4 53.28 -35.37 5.84
C TYR A 4 51.98 -34.75 6.38
N GLY A 5 51.73 -34.81 7.69
CA GLY A 5 50.50 -34.25 8.27
C GLY A 5 50.46 -32.72 8.20
N PHE A 6 51.61 -32.09 8.40
CA PHE A 6 51.76 -30.64 8.29
C PHE A 6 51.67 -30.15 6.84
N ASP A 7 52.26 -30.86 5.89
CA ASP A 7 52.18 -30.49 4.47
C ASP A 7 50.74 -30.57 3.94
N THR A 8 49.98 -31.59 4.37
CA THR A 8 48.57 -31.74 3.98
C THR A 8 47.71 -30.61 4.54
N ARG A 9 47.97 -30.20 5.79
CA ARG A 9 47.28 -29.08 6.43
C ARG A 9 47.68 -27.74 5.83
N LEU A 10 48.95 -27.58 5.44
CA LEU A 10 49.45 -26.39 4.75
C LEU A 10 48.76 -26.24 3.40
N ARG A 11 48.71 -27.29 2.58
CA ARG A 11 48.00 -27.29 1.29
C ARG A 11 46.51 -27.02 1.43
N HIS A 12 45.87 -27.53 2.49
CA HIS A 12 44.48 -27.24 2.77
C HIS A 12 44.25 -25.77 3.12
N LEU A 13 45.12 -25.18 3.96
CA LEU A 13 45.07 -23.77 4.30
C LEU A 13 45.39 -22.86 3.10
N GLU A 14 46.37 -23.23 2.27
CA GLU A 14 46.67 -22.52 1.03
C GLU A 14 45.48 -22.55 0.06
N ARG A 15 44.80 -23.70 -0.06
CA ARG A 15 43.57 -23.81 -0.87
C ARG A 15 42.45 -22.92 -0.36
N ILE A 16 42.27 -22.84 0.96
CA ILE A 16 41.23 -21.99 1.58
C ILE A 16 41.54 -20.51 1.39
N VAL A 17 42.81 -20.12 1.51
CA VAL A 17 43.23 -18.71 1.50
C VAL A 17 43.40 -18.16 0.09
N ALA A 18 43.94 -18.93 -0.85
CA ALA A 18 44.22 -18.47 -2.21
C ALA A 18 43.12 -18.84 -3.23
N GLY A 19 42.19 -19.72 -2.88
CA GLY A 19 41.24 -20.30 -3.84
C GLY A 19 41.93 -21.16 -4.91
N GLU A 20 41.16 -21.82 -5.78
CA GLU A 20 41.68 -22.79 -6.77
C GLU A 20 42.51 -22.17 -7.93
N SER A 21 42.94 -20.92 -7.84
CA SER A 21 43.49 -20.18 -8.99
C SER A 21 44.77 -19.41 -8.64
N SER A 22 45.85 -20.15 -8.37
CA SER A 22 47.19 -19.60 -8.16
C SER A 22 47.88 -19.06 -9.43
N SER A 23 47.16 -18.76 -10.52
CA SER A 23 47.79 -18.43 -11.81
C SER A 23 47.50 -17.05 -12.38
N ASN A 24 46.67 -16.20 -11.75
CA ASN A 24 46.41 -14.84 -12.25
C ASN A 24 46.25 -13.84 -11.10
N LEU A 25 47.36 -13.34 -10.56
CA LEU A 25 47.36 -12.16 -9.70
C LEU A 25 48.39 -11.16 -10.24
N VAL A 26 47.93 -10.37 -11.22
CA VAL A 26 48.47 -9.03 -11.44
C VAL A 26 47.87 -8.15 -10.34
N ASP A 27 48.77 -7.51 -9.61
CA ASP A 27 48.59 -6.54 -8.53
C ASP A 27 48.10 -7.07 -7.17
N PRO A 28 48.77 -6.67 -6.06
CA PRO A 28 48.24 -6.81 -4.72
C PRO A 28 47.45 -5.56 -4.35
N PRO A 29 46.12 -5.63 -4.16
CA PRO A 29 45.48 -4.63 -3.34
C PRO A 29 44.70 -5.31 -2.22
N THR A 30 45.13 -4.99 -0.99
CA THR A 30 44.49 -5.30 0.30
C THR A 30 44.68 -6.72 0.81
N SER A 31 45.19 -6.82 2.04
CA SER A 31 45.23 -8.10 2.76
C SER A 31 43.80 -8.65 2.90
N LEU A 32 43.62 -9.98 2.83
CA LEU A 32 42.31 -10.62 3.10
C LEU A 32 41.72 -10.17 4.45
N LEU A 33 42.59 -9.82 5.39
CA LEU A 33 42.23 -9.21 6.65
C LEU A 33 41.55 -7.84 6.46
N GLN A 34 42.11 -6.97 5.61
CA GLN A 34 41.48 -5.69 5.27
C GLN A 34 40.17 -5.87 4.50
N GLN A 35 40.08 -6.84 3.60
CA GLN A 35 38.81 -7.14 2.88
C GLN A 35 37.74 -7.69 3.83
N SER A 36 38.12 -8.60 4.72
CA SER A 36 37.23 -9.10 5.77
C SER A 36 36.81 -7.96 6.70
N GLN A 37 37.72 -7.04 7.04
CA GLN A 37 37.40 -5.88 7.86
C GLN A 37 36.48 -4.87 7.16
N THR A 38 36.66 -4.60 5.86
CA THR A 38 35.76 -3.72 5.10
C THR A 38 34.39 -4.37 4.92
N LEU A 39 34.35 -5.68 4.64
CA LEU A 39 33.11 -6.44 4.51
C LEU A 39 32.37 -6.52 5.85
N ASN A 40 33.08 -6.76 6.96
CA ASN A 40 32.48 -6.75 8.29
C ASN A 40 31.97 -5.35 8.67
N LYS A 41 32.71 -4.29 8.35
CA LYS A 41 32.21 -2.91 8.53
C LYS A 41 30.96 -2.64 7.68
N ALA A 42 30.95 -3.06 6.43
CA ALA A 42 29.79 -2.89 5.53
C ALA A 42 28.58 -3.70 6.02
N LEU A 43 28.79 -4.95 6.45
CA LEU A 43 27.75 -5.78 7.06
C LEU A 43 27.23 -5.18 8.35
N GLN A 44 28.09 -4.63 9.21
CA GLN A 44 27.67 -3.95 10.43
C GLN A 44 26.87 -2.68 10.13
N THR A 45 27.22 -1.94 9.06
CA THR A 45 26.42 -0.79 8.62
C THR A 45 25.05 -1.25 8.09
N LEU A 46 25.00 -2.30 7.27
CA LEU A 46 23.74 -2.88 6.78
C LEU A 46 22.86 -3.44 7.91
N TYR A 47 23.50 -4.04 8.91
CA TYR A 47 22.84 -4.56 10.10
C TYR A 47 22.26 -3.44 10.97
N LYS A 48 22.99 -2.34 11.15
CA LYS A 48 22.49 -1.17 11.89
C LYS A 48 21.39 -0.41 11.16
N ASN A 49 21.41 -0.41 9.83
CA ASN A 49 20.42 0.30 9.02
C ASN A 49 19.10 -0.49 8.88
N ASN A 50 19.13 -1.81 9.05
CA ASN A 50 17.95 -2.66 8.93
C ASN A 50 17.44 -3.11 10.30
N THR A 51 16.49 -2.35 10.85
CA THR A 51 15.79 -2.67 12.10
C THR A 51 15.16 -4.07 12.07
N PHE A 52 14.70 -4.52 10.91
CA PHE A 52 14.16 -5.87 10.71
C PHE A 52 15.18 -6.99 11.00
N LEU A 53 16.45 -6.81 10.63
CA LEU A 53 17.49 -7.80 10.88
C LEU A 53 17.86 -7.85 12.36
N GLN A 54 17.82 -6.70 13.05
CA GLN A 54 18.01 -6.63 14.50
C GLN A 54 16.86 -7.31 15.25
N ASP A 55 15.61 -7.06 14.83
CA ASP A 55 14.44 -7.75 15.38
C ASP A 55 14.49 -9.25 15.11
N PHE A 56 14.95 -9.66 13.92
CA PHE A 56 15.11 -11.06 13.57
C PHE A 56 16.20 -11.72 14.41
N GLU A 57 17.37 -11.10 14.59
CA GLU A 57 18.44 -11.64 15.44
C GLU A 57 18.04 -11.70 16.91
N GLN A 58 17.38 -10.66 17.43
CA GLN A 58 16.85 -10.68 18.80
C GLN A 58 15.82 -11.79 19.03
N LYS A 59 15.04 -12.12 18.00
CA LYS A 59 14.12 -13.26 18.03
C LYS A 59 14.83 -14.58 17.79
N TYR A 60 15.85 -14.62 16.94
CA TYR A 60 16.55 -15.84 16.57
C TYR A 60 17.49 -16.30 17.69
N GLU A 61 18.17 -15.40 18.39
CA GLU A 61 19.11 -15.72 19.47
C GLU A 61 18.51 -16.58 20.60
N PRO A 62 17.27 -16.38 21.08
CA PRO A 62 16.66 -17.31 22.04
C PRO A 62 16.18 -18.62 21.41
N TYR A 63 15.85 -18.65 20.11
CA TYR A 63 15.24 -19.82 19.46
C TYR A 63 16.21 -20.65 18.62
N HIS A 64 17.42 -20.17 18.35
CA HIS A 64 18.39 -20.87 17.50
C HIS A 64 18.77 -22.24 18.07
N ILE A 65 18.79 -22.38 19.40
CA ILE A 65 19.07 -23.66 20.09
C ILE A 65 17.95 -24.68 19.84
N LEU A 66 16.69 -24.22 19.77
CA LEU A 66 15.54 -25.10 19.49
C LEU A 66 15.47 -25.49 18.02
N LEU A 67 15.89 -24.58 17.13
CA LEU A 67 15.85 -24.74 15.68
C LEU A 67 17.05 -25.52 15.12
N ASN A 68 18.15 -25.62 15.87
CA ASN A 68 19.35 -26.32 15.43
C ASN A 68 19.20 -27.83 15.72
N PRO A 69 19.03 -28.69 14.69
CA PRO A 69 18.72 -30.10 14.89
C PRO A 69 19.80 -30.88 15.64
N ALA A 70 21.03 -30.38 15.73
CA ALA A 70 22.13 -31.01 16.47
C ALA A 70 22.18 -30.65 17.97
N GLN A 71 21.42 -29.63 18.42
CA GLN A 71 21.42 -29.15 19.80
C GLN A 71 20.02 -29.12 20.42
N SER A 72 19.00 -29.47 19.63
CA SER A 72 17.61 -29.41 20.06
C SER A 72 17.34 -30.44 21.16
N THR A 73 16.86 -29.97 22.30
CA THR A 73 16.28 -30.80 23.38
C THR A 73 15.14 -31.70 22.89
N LEU A 74 14.64 -31.48 21.68
CA LEU A 74 13.63 -32.30 21.01
C LEU A 74 14.05 -33.75 20.76
N GLU A 75 15.34 -34.07 20.60
CA GLU A 75 15.76 -35.49 20.50
C GLU A 75 15.64 -36.20 21.86
N MET A 76 16.10 -35.55 22.92
CA MET A 76 16.03 -36.10 24.28
C MET A 76 14.58 -36.15 24.80
N GLU A 77 13.75 -35.15 24.50
CA GLU A 77 12.30 -35.15 24.83
C GLU A 77 11.49 -36.15 23.98
N ARG A 78 11.87 -36.38 22.72
CA ARG A 78 11.26 -37.44 21.88
C ARG A 78 11.60 -38.84 22.37
N GLU A 79 12.78 -39.07 22.95
CA GLU A 79 13.11 -40.32 23.64
C GLU A 79 12.46 -40.43 25.04
N LEU A 80 12.32 -39.32 25.77
CA LEU A 80 11.76 -39.32 27.12
C LEU A 80 10.23 -39.48 27.17
N LEU A 81 9.51 -39.03 26.13
CA LEU A 81 8.07 -39.22 26.01
C LEU A 81 7.76 -40.68 25.66
N GLN A 82 7.27 -41.43 26.66
CA GLN A 82 6.77 -42.79 26.48
C GLN A 82 5.68 -42.81 25.39
N PRO A 83 5.61 -43.88 24.57
CA PRO A 83 4.61 -44.02 23.50
C PRO A 83 3.17 -43.80 24.00
N GLU A 84 2.89 -44.18 25.23
CA GLU A 84 1.59 -44.03 25.91
C GLU A 84 1.23 -42.54 26.11
N THR A 85 2.19 -41.71 26.51
CA THR A 85 1.99 -40.26 26.68
C THR A 85 1.80 -39.56 25.35
N LYS A 86 2.47 -40.03 24.28
CA LYS A 86 2.25 -39.52 22.92
C LYS A 86 0.85 -39.88 22.43
N LEU A 87 0.37 -41.09 22.72
CA LEU A 87 -0.99 -41.51 22.39
C LEU A 87 -2.03 -40.67 23.14
N GLU A 88 -1.85 -40.47 24.44
CA GLU A 88 -2.73 -39.64 25.26
C GLU A 88 -2.77 -38.20 24.77
N LEU A 89 -1.62 -37.61 24.43
CA LEU A 89 -1.55 -36.27 23.84
C LEU A 89 -2.29 -36.20 22.51
N VAL A 90 -2.06 -37.15 21.60
CA VAL A 90 -2.75 -37.19 20.30
C VAL A 90 -4.26 -37.35 20.48
N MET A 91 -4.70 -38.18 21.43
CA MET A 91 -6.12 -38.34 21.75
C MET A 91 -6.72 -37.07 22.38
N ALA A 92 -5.98 -36.39 23.26
CA ALA A 92 -6.41 -35.15 23.88
C ALA A 92 -6.55 -34.02 22.85
N THR A 93 -5.68 -33.99 21.84
CA THR A 93 -5.71 -32.99 20.76
C THR A 93 -6.52 -33.44 19.54
N TYR A 94 -7.11 -34.63 19.55
CA TYR A 94 -7.73 -35.22 18.35
C TYR A 94 -8.91 -34.38 17.85
N ASP A 95 -9.78 -33.96 18.77
CA ASP A 95 -10.94 -33.13 18.44
C ASP A 95 -10.51 -31.76 17.90
N ASP A 96 -9.45 -31.18 18.45
CA ASP A 96 -8.88 -29.91 17.97
C ASP A 96 -8.28 -30.07 16.56
N MET A 97 -7.60 -31.19 16.30
CA MET A 97 -7.07 -31.51 14.97
C MET A 97 -8.17 -31.78 13.95
N ASP A 98 -9.28 -32.43 14.34
CA ASP A 98 -10.44 -32.65 13.46
C ASP A 98 -11.15 -31.33 13.15
N GLN A 99 -11.32 -30.46 14.15
CA GLN A 99 -11.84 -29.11 13.94
C GLN A 99 -10.93 -28.29 13.02
N LEU A 100 -9.61 -28.34 13.23
CA LEU A 100 -8.63 -27.67 12.38
C LEU A 100 -8.65 -28.22 10.95
N ALA A 101 -8.79 -29.54 10.77
CA ALA A 101 -8.91 -30.14 9.45
C ALA A 101 -10.17 -29.67 8.72
N ARG A 102 -11.31 -29.57 9.43
CA ARG A 102 -12.56 -29.04 8.87
C ARG A 102 -12.45 -27.57 8.48
N THR A 103 -11.82 -26.74 9.32
CA THR A 103 -11.62 -25.31 8.99
C THR A 103 -10.64 -25.15 7.83
N LEU A 104 -9.56 -25.92 7.78
CA LEU A 104 -8.65 -25.94 6.63
C LEU A 104 -9.34 -26.38 5.34
N GLN A 105 -10.25 -27.35 5.42
CA GLN A 105 -11.02 -27.78 4.27
C GLN A 105 -12.01 -26.70 3.79
N GLN A 106 -12.66 -25.99 4.71
CA GLN A 106 -13.50 -24.83 4.39
C GLN A 106 -12.67 -23.70 3.76
N VAL A 107 -11.46 -23.43 4.29
CA VAL A 107 -10.55 -22.43 3.73
C VAL A 107 -10.10 -22.82 2.32
N LYS A 108 -9.81 -24.11 2.09
CA LYS A 108 -9.47 -24.64 0.76
C LYS A 108 -10.65 -24.54 -0.21
N GLU A 109 -11.87 -24.79 0.27
CA GLU A 109 -13.08 -24.57 -0.52
C GLU A 109 -13.27 -23.08 -0.84
N LEU A 110 -12.88 -22.15 0.04
CA LEU A 110 -12.94 -20.70 -0.19
C LEU A 110 -11.77 -20.14 -1.02
N GLU A 111 -10.73 -20.93 -1.28
CA GLU A 111 -9.56 -20.53 -2.06
C GLU A 111 -9.94 -20.05 -3.47
N HIS A 112 -10.94 -20.70 -4.09
CA HIS A 112 -11.43 -20.31 -5.42
C HIS A 112 -12.14 -18.95 -5.44
N VAL A 113 -12.71 -18.51 -4.31
CA VAL A 113 -13.39 -17.21 -4.19
C VAL A 113 -12.35 -16.09 -4.10
N VAL A 114 -11.32 -16.30 -3.28
CA VAL A 114 -10.21 -15.36 -3.10
C VAL A 114 -9.38 -15.23 -4.38
N ASN A 115 -9.19 -16.33 -5.10
CA ASN A 115 -8.42 -16.35 -6.34
C ASN A 115 -9.29 -16.25 -7.61
N SER A 116 -10.55 -15.82 -7.45
CA SER A 116 -11.44 -15.62 -8.59
C SER A 116 -10.90 -14.51 -9.50
N LYS A 117 -11.04 -14.71 -10.82
CA LYS A 117 -10.54 -13.80 -11.86
C LYS A 117 -11.04 -12.37 -11.68
N ASP A 118 -12.18 -12.21 -11.01
CA ASP A 118 -12.82 -10.93 -10.71
C ASP A 118 -11.93 -10.03 -9.84
N TYR A 119 -11.15 -10.59 -8.90
CA TYR A 119 -10.20 -9.83 -8.08
C TYR A 119 -8.89 -9.49 -8.81
N GLN A 120 -8.50 -10.28 -9.83
CA GLN A 120 -7.37 -9.94 -10.69
C GLN A 120 -7.71 -8.77 -11.61
N SER A 121 -8.98 -8.65 -12.01
CA SER A 121 -9.47 -7.48 -12.75
C SER A 121 -9.62 -6.23 -11.88
N VAL A 122 -9.62 -6.31 -10.54
CA VAL A 122 -9.72 -5.12 -9.67
C VAL A 122 -8.51 -4.19 -9.83
N GLU A 123 -7.31 -4.74 -10.02
CA GLU A 123 -6.12 -3.92 -10.26
C GLU A 123 -6.15 -3.23 -11.64
N GLN A 124 -6.75 -3.90 -12.64
CA GLN A 124 -6.98 -3.32 -13.97
C GLN A 124 -8.07 -2.25 -13.94
N LEU A 125 -9.21 -2.53 -13.29
CA LEU A 125 -10.32 -1.61 -13.09
C LEU A 125 -9.90 -0.40 -12.26
N GLY A 126 -9.03 -0.57 -11.26
CA GLY A 126 -8.49 0.53 -10.47
C GLY A 126 -7.66 1.51 -11.31
N SER A 127 -6.87 1.00 -12.25
CA SER A 127 -6.10 1.82 -13.19
C SER A 127 -6.98 2.58 -14.19
N GLU A 128 -8.14 2.02 -14.54
CA GLU A 128 -9.13 2.63 -15.44
C GLU A 128 -10.07 3.61 -14.70
N LEU A 129 -10.33 3.38 -13.40
CA LEU A 129 -11.20 4.22 -12.59
C LEU A 129 -10.52 5.52 -12.16
N ALA A 130 -9.20 5.49 -11.95
CA ALA A 130 -8.42 6.68 -11.57
C ALA A 130 -8.56 7.86 -12.54
N PRO A 131 -8.40 7.70 -13.88
CA PRO A 131 -8.65 8.81 -14.81
C PRO A 131 -10.13 9.20 -14.88
N LEU A 132 -11.06 8.25 -14.70
CA LEU A 132 -12.49 8.52 -14.71
C LEU A 132 -12.92 9.36 -13.49
N GLU A 133 -12.34 9.12 -12.32
CA GLU A 133 -12.59 9.89 -11.10
C GLU A 133 -12.14 11.34 -11.27
N VAL A 134 -10.96 11.56 -11.86
CA VAL A 134 -10.46 12.90 -12.20
C VAL A 134 -11.40 13.61 -13.17
N GLN A 135 -11.84 12.91 -14.22
CA GLN A 135 -12.78 13.46 -15.20
C GLN A 135 -14.13 13.81 -14.56
N HIS A 136 -14.65 12.99 -13.65
CA HIS A 136 -15.87 13.29 -12.91
C HIS A 136 -15.71 14.50 -11.99
N GLY A 137 -14.56 14.64 -11.34
CA GLY A 137 -14.25 15.84 -10.55
C GLY A 137 -14.29 17.11 -11.40
N GLU A 138 -13.71 17.06 -12.60
CA GLU A 138 -13.73 18.18 -13.55
C GLU A 138 -15.14 18.47 -14.10
N GLN A 139 -15.93 17.42 -14.38
CA GLN A 139 -17.33 17.59 -14.80
C GLN A 139 -18.17 18.26 -13.71
N ALA A 140 -17.94 17.91 -12.44
CA ALA A 140 -18.66 18.52 -11.31
C ALA A 140 -18.34 20.01 -11.17
N THR A 141 -17.08 20.41 -11.35
CA THR A 141 -16.69 21.82 -11.30
C THR A 141 -17.25 22.61 -12.49
N GLN A 142 -17.16 22.06 -13.71
CA GLN A 142 -17.74 22.68 -14.91
C GLN A 142 -19.27 22.83 -14.81
N LEU A 143 -19.95 21.84 -14.24
CA LEU A 143 -21.40 21.90 -14.00
C LEU A 143 -21.75 23.01 -13.01
N ALA A 144 -20.99 23.12 -11.92
CA ALA A 144 -21.20 24.16 -10.91
C ALA A 144 -20.97 25.56 -11.50
N GLU A 145 -19.91 25.75 -12.28
CA GLU A 145 -19.62 27.03 -12.95
C GLU A 145 -20.73 27.41 -13.94
N THR A 146 -21.14 26.46 -14.79
CA THR A 146 -22.20 26.68 -15.78
C THR A 146 -23.53 27.01 -15.10
N THR A 147 -23.85 26.31 -14.01
CA THR A 147 -25.05 26.59 -13.21
C THR A 147 -25.01 27.99 -12.62
N ASN A 148 -23.88 28.41 -12.07
CA ASN A 148 -23.73 29.77 -11.54
C ASN A 148 -23.86 30.85 -12.62
N ARG A 149 -23.34 30.59 -13.84
CA ARG A 149 -23.51 31.49 -14.99
C ARG A 149 -24.97 31.60 -15.42
N ILE A 150 -25.72 30.50 -15.39
CA ILE A 150 -27.16 30.52 -15.70
C ILE A 150 -27.93 31.29 -14.62
N CYS A 151 -27.67 31.03 -13.34
CA CYS A 151 -28.33 31.74 -12.24
C CYS A 151 -28.07 33.26 -12.32
N THR A 152 -26.82 33.67 -12.55
CA THR A 152 -26.47 35.09 -12.68
C THR A 152 -27.11 35.74 -13.91
N ALA A 153 -27.18 35.04 -15.04
CA ALA A 153 -27.89 35.52 -16.22
C ALA A 153 -29.40 35.67 -15.95
N MET A 154 -29.99 34.73 -15.21
CA MET A 154 -31.41 34.78 -14.83
C MET A 154 -31.71 35.93 -13.86
N ASP A 155 -30.81 36.20 -12.92
CA ASP A 155 -30.90 37.35 -12.02
C ASP A 155 -30.79 38.67 -12.78
N GLN A 156 -29.89 38.76 -13.75
CA GLN A 156 -29.77 39.94 -14.61
C GLN A 156 -31.04 40.14 -15.44
N TYR A 157 -31.55 39.07 -16.05
CA TYR A 157 -32.80 39.11 -16.80
C TYR A 157 -33.96 39.62 -15.92
N ASN A 158 -34.14 39.04 -14.72
CA ASN A 158 -35.17 39.49 -13.78
C ASN A 158 -35.02 40.96 -13.41
N LYS A 159 -33.79 41.45 -13.16
CA LYS A 159 -33.53 42.87 -12.91
C LYS A 159 -33.91 43.74 -14.10
N THR A 160 -33.53 43.36 -15.32
CA THR A 160 -33.87 44.13 -16.52
C THR A 160 -35.38 44.20 -16.75
N ILE A 161 -36.10 43.09 -16.57
CA ILE A 161 -37.56 43.06 -16.69
C ILE A 161 -38.22 43.92 -15.61
N HIS A 162 -37.70 43.88 -14.38
CA HIS A 162 -38.20 44.74 -13.32
C HIS A 162 -38.03 46.22 -13.65
N THR A 163 -36.83 46.66 -14.05
CA THR A 163 -36.58 48.05 -14.46
C THR A 163 -37.42 48.46 -15.67
N LEU A 164 -37.62 47.56 -16.63
CA LEU A 164 -38.47 47.81 -17.80
C LEU A 164 -39.93 48.02 -17.37
N SER A 165 -40.40 47.20 -16.42
CA SER A 165 -41.76 47.32 -15.87
C SER A 165 -41.94 48.65 -15.13
N GLU A 166 -40.95 49.09 -14.34
CA GLU A 166 -40.97 50.39 -13.67
C GLU A 166 -41.02 51.55 -14.68
N ILE A 167 -40.25 51.48 -15.77
CA ILE A 167 -40.28 52.49 -16.84
C ILE A 167 -41.67 52.54 -17.51
N PHE A 168 -42.27 51.39 -17.80
CA PHE A 168 -43.61 51.34 -18.38
C PHE A 168 -44.67 51.94 -17.46
N ILE A 169 -44.61 51.66 -16.16
CA ILE A 169 -45.52 52.28 -15.18
C ILE A 169 -45.32 53.79 -15.15
N ALA A 170 -44.07 54.28 -15.13
CA ALA A 170 -43.79 55.71 -15.13
C ALA A 170 -44.27 56.42 -16.41
N TRP A 171 -44.22 55.74 -17.56
CA TRP A 171 -44.77 56.26 -18.81
C TRP A 171 -46.30 56.27 -18.83
N ASP A 172 -46.94 55.25 -18.28
CA ASP A 172 -48.40 55.19 -18.14
C ASP A 172 -48.90 56.33 -17.23
N ASP A 173 -48.24 56.56 -16.10
CA ASP A 173 -48.55 57.67 -15.19
C ASP A 173 -48.40 59.04 -15.88
N LEU A 174 -47.33 59.23 -16.68
CA LEU A 174 -47.12 60.47 -17.41
C LEU A 174 -48.21 60.69 -18.47
N LEU A 175 -48.53 59.66 -19.25
CA LEU A 175 -49.60 59.71 -20.25
C LEU A 175 -50.95 60.00 -19.61
N SER A 176 -51.28 59.31 -18.52
CA SER A 176 -52.54 59.49 -17.81
C SER A 176 -52.66 60.91 -17.24
N ASN A 177 -51.57 61.49 -16.72
CA ASN A 177 -51.54 62.89 -16.29
C ASN A 177 -51.76 63.87 -17.45
N MET A 178 -51.15 63.62 -18.62
CA MET A 178 -51.35 64.45 -19.80
C MET A 178 -52.81 64.36 -20.31
N GLU A 179 -53.38 63.15 -20.36
CA GLU A 179 -54.79 62.94 -20.72
C GLU A 179 -55.74 63.67 -19.76
N GLN A 180 -55.48 63.63 -18.46
CA GLN A 180 -56.27 64.37 -17.47
C GLN A 180 -56.17 65.89 -17.70
N GLN A 181 -54.98 66.42 -17.95
CA GLN A 181 -54.80 67.84 -18.24
C GLN A 181 -55.56 68.26 -19.51
N ILE A 182 -55.48 67.46 -20.57
CA ILE A 182 -56.23 67.70 -21.81
C ILE A 182 -57.74 67.67 -21.55
N SER A 183 -58.23 66.68 -20.81
CA SER A 183 -59.66 66.59 -20.46
C SER A 183 -60.15 67.79 -19.65
N VAL A 184 -59.35 68.31 -18.72
CA VAL A 184 -59.68 69.54 -17.97
C VAL A 184 -59.75 70.75 -18.91
N ILE A 185 -58.83 70.86 -19.87
CA ILE A 185 -58.84 71.94 -20.86
C ILE A 185 -60.09 71.82 -21.76
N GLU A 186 -60.39 70.63 -22.28
CA GLU A 186 -61.57 70.39 -23.13
C GLU A 186 -62.87 70.76 -22.41
N ASN A 187 -63.03 70.36 -21.16
CA ASN A 187 -64.20 70.70 -20.35
C ASN A 187 -64.29 72.18 -19.97
N SER A 188 -63.20 72.94 -20.04
CA SER A 188 -63.18 74.39 -19.78
C SER A 188 -63.48 75.25 -21.02
N VAL A 189 -63.37 74.65 -22.21
CA VAL A 189 -63.60 75.30 -23.51
C VAL A 189 -65.03 75.08 -24.02
N GLN A 190 -65.78 74.16 -23.40
CA GLN A 190 -67.17 73.81 -23.72
C GLN A 190 -68.17 74.51 -22.80
#